data_AF-A0A2N5G2R9-F1
#
_entry.id   AF-A0A2N5G2R9-F1
#
_cell.length_a   1.000
_cell.length_b   1.000
_cell.length_c   1.000
_cell.angle_alpha   90.00
_cell.angle_beta   90.00
_cell.angle_gamma   90.00
#
_symmetry.space_group_name_H-M   'P 1'
#
loop_
_entity.id
_entity.type
_entity.pdbx_description
1 polymer ?
#
loop_
_entity_poly.entity_id
_entity_poly.type
_entity_poly.pdbx_seq_one_letter_code
_entity_poly.pdbx_strand_id
1 'polypeptide(L)'
;MAIVEQLAERQLEAYNRQNLEEFLEVYSEDVEIRSFPSQELLYAGKEEMRKVYKRLFESNPRQKAVLLSRIIKGSICIDHESVKGRASGEETEAVAMYEAEAGRIKKVWFVL
;
A
#
# COMPACT_ATOMS: atom_id res chain seq x y z
N MET A 1 -1.58 9.94 17.09
CA MET A 1 -1.75 8.95 16.00
C MET A 1 -0.89 7.74 16.27
N ALA A 2 -1.40 6.54 16.01
CA ALA A 2 -0.61 5.31 16.10
C ALA A 2 0.52 5.32 15.06
N ILE A 3 1.62 4.59 15.30
CA ILE A 3 2.73 4.52 14.33
C ILE A 3 2.23 3.98 12.98
N VAL A 4 1.41 2.92 12.99
CA VAL A 4 0.86 2.33 11.76
C VAL A 4 -0.02 3.33 10.98
N GLU A 5 -0.76 4.19 11.67
CA GLU A 5 -1.60 5.22 11.06
C GLU A 5 -0.75 6.26 10.32
N GLN A 6 0.35 6.72 10.94
CA GLN A 6 1.28 7.65 10.31
C GLN A 6 1.98 7.02 9.10
N LEU A 7 2.36 5.75 9.19
CA LEU A 7 2.98 5.02 8.09
C LEU A 7 2.01 4.86 6.92
N ALA A 8 0.75 4.49 7.17
CA ALA A 8 -0.27 4.35 6.15
C ALA A 8 -0.64 5.71 5.51
N GLU A 9 -0.64 6.81 6.26
CA GLU A 9 -0.85 8.15 5.69
C GLU A 9 0.30 8.57 4.76
N ARG A 10 1.55 8.43 5.22
CA ARG A 10 2.74 8.70 4.39
C ARG A 10 2.78 7.82 3.14
N GLN A 11 2.40 6.55 3.28
CA GLN A 11 2.27 5.59 2.18
C GLN A 11 1.31 6.11 1.11
N LEU A 12 0.09 6.51 1.52
CA LEU A 12 -0.97 6.93 0.62
C LEU A 12 -0.61 8.25 -0.08
N GLU A 13 -0.04 9.18 0.66
CA GLU A 13 0.48 10.42 0.12
C GLU A 13 1.56 10.19 -0.95
N ALA A 14 2.55 9.35 -0.66
CA ALA A 14 3.63 9.02 -1.58
C ALA A 14 3.10 8.26 -2.81
N TYR A 15 2.15 7.34 -2.62
CA TYR A 15 1.45 6.65 -3.71
C TYR A 15 0.76 7.65 -4.63
N ASN A 16 0.01 8.61 -4.05
CA ASN A 16 -0.66 9.64 -4.81
C ASN A 16 0.33 10.56 -5.52
N ARG A 17 1.45 10.93 -4.91
CA ARG A 17 2.53 11.67 -5.60
C ARG A 17 3.29 10.82 -6.62
N GLN A 18 3.07 9.50 -6.65
CA GLN A 18 3.87 8.51 -7.38
C GLN A 18 5.37 8.62 -7.05
N ASN A 19 5.70 9.04 -5.82
CA ASN A 19 7.07 9.12 -5.34
C ASN A 19 7.50 7.76 -4.81
N LEU A 20 8.19 6.99 -5.66
CA LEU A 20 8.61 5.62 -5.35
C LEU A 20 9.53 5.54 -4.12
N GLU A 21 10.42 6.51 -3.92
CA GLU A 21 11.36 6.45 -2.78
C GLU A 21 10.65 6.69 -1.46
N GLU A 22 9.83 7.75 -1.37
CA GLU A 22 9.01 8.01 -0.18
C GLU A 22 8.04 6.87 0.10
N PHE A 23 7.48 6.28 -0.96
CA PHE A 23 6.57 5.14 -0.86
C PHE A 23 7.28 3.93 -0.26
N LEU A 24 8.49 3.59 -0.71
CA LEU A 24 9.25 2.45 -0.18
C LEU A 24 9.81 2.71 1.22
N GLU A 25 9.98 3.97 1.62
CA GLU A 25 10.55 4.35 2.90
C GLU A 25 9.72 3.84 4.09
N VAL A 26 8.40 3.79 4.00
CA VAL A 26 7.56 3.39 5.14
C VAL A 26 7.56 1.88 5.40
N TYR A 27 8.05 1.07 4.46
CA TYR A 27 8.07 -0.39 4.56
C TYR A 27 9.35 -0.91 5.23
N SER A 28 9.32 -2.14 5.75
CA SER A 28 10.52 -2.85 6.21
C SER A 28 11.29 -3.42 5.01
N GLU A 29 12.59 -3.68 5.16
CA GLU A 29 13.42 -4.23 4.07
C GLU A 29 12.89 -5.57 3.55
N ASP A 30 12.29 -6.33 4.43
CA ASP A 30 11.73 -7.68 4.26
C ASP A 30 10.20 -7.69 4.37
N VAL A 31 9.55 -6.62 3.88
CA VAL A 31 8.09 -6.49 3.83
C VAL A 31 7.47 -7.65 3.07
N GLU A 32 6.33 -8.17 3.55
CA GLU A 32 5.58 -9.23 2.89
C GLU A 32 4.29 -8.70 2.28
N ILE A 33 4.05 -8.98 1.00
CA ILE A 33 2.80 -8.66 0.33
C ILE A 33 2.02 -9.94 0.11
N ARG A 34 0.82 -9.99 0.67
CA ARG A 34 0.00 -11.21 0.75
C ARG A 34 -1.38 -10.98 0.14
N SER A 35 -1.99 -12.03 -0.37
CA SER A 35 -3.41 -12.02 -0.74
C SER A 35 -4.30 -12.30 0.46
N PHE A 36 -5.55 -11.84 0.41
CA PHE A 36 -6.59 -12.20 1.38
C PHE A 36 -7.76 -12.86 0.65
N PRO A 37 -8.40 -13.91 1.20
CA PRO A 37 -8.21 -14.50 2.53
C PRO A 37 -7.15 -15.60 2.63
N SER A 38 -6.55 -16.03 1.52
CA SER A 38 -5.63 -17.20 1.52
C SER A 38 -4.31 -16.96 2.26
N GLN A 39 -3.91 -15.69 2.45
CA GLN A 39 -2.62 -15.29 3.03
C GLN A 39 -1.39 -15.78 2.25
N GLU A 40 -1.59 -16.15 0.97
CA GLU A 40 -0.50 -16.54 0.08
C GLU A 40 0.49 -15.38 -0.05
N LEU A 41 1.79 -15.68 0.07
CA LEU A 41 2.84 -14.71 -0.14
C LEU A 41 2.99 -14.45 -1.64
N LEU A 42 2.57 -13.27 -2.08
CA LEU A 42 2.68 -12.87 -3.49
C LEU A 42 4.14 -12.51 -3.83
N TYR A 43 4.77 -11.72 -2.95
CA TYR A 43 6.19 -11.41 -3.00
C TYR A 43 6.65 -10.82 -1.66
N ALA A 44 7.96 -10.76 -1.47
CA ALA A 44 8.58 -10.16 -0.30
C ALA A 44 9.78 -9.28 -0.68
N GLY A 45 10.07 -8.31 0.19
CA GLY A 45 11.23 -7.44 0.12
C GLY A 45 11.01 -6.16 -0.69
N LYS A 46 11.69 -5.08 -0.26
CA LYS A 46 11.60 -3.77 -0.93
C LYS A 46 12.08 -3.78 -2.37
N GLU A 47 13.06 -4.62 -2.70
CA GLU A 47 13.57 -4.69 -4.08
C GLU A 47 12.50 -5.18 -5.06
N GLU A 48 11.72 -6.20 -4.68
CA GLU A 48 10.65 -6.69 -5.53
C GLU A 48 9.48 -5.71 -5.56
N MET A 49 9.12 -5.15 -4.40
CA MET A 49 8.11 -4.09 -4.29
C MET A 49 8.45 -2.89 -5.19
N ARG A 50 9.72 -2.48 -5.24
CA ARG A 50 10.21 -1.40 -6.11
C ARG A 50 9.91 -1.69 -7.58
N LYS A 51 10.17 -2.91 -8.06
CA LYS A 51 9.90 -3.30 -9.46
C LYS A 51 8.40 -3.25 -9.76
N VAL A 52 7.57 -3.77 -8.85
CA VAL A 52 6.11 -3.80 -8.98
C VAL A 52 5.54 -2.39 -9.06
N TYR A 53 5.85 -1.53 -8.09
CA TYR A 53 5.28 -0.19 -8.03
C TYR A 53 5.89 0.77 -9.05
N LYS A 54 7.15 0.61 -9.44
CA LYS A 54 7.72 1.35 -10.58
C LYS A 54 6.92 1.10 -11.86
N ARG A 55 6.69 -0.18 -12.20
CA ARG A 55 5.89 -0.55 -13.37
C ARG A 55 4.46 -0.03 -13.26
N LEU A 56 3.86 -0.12 -12.07
CA LEU A 56 2.50 0.38 -11.82
C LEU A 56 2.38 1.88 -12.10
N PHE A 57 3.29 2.70 -11.58
CA PHE A 57 3.29 4.14 -11.75
C PHE A 57 3.58 4.54 -13.21
N GLU A 58 4.56 3.90 -13.85
CA GLU A 58 4.86 4.11 -15.28
C GLU A 58 3.65 3.78 -16.17
N SER A 59 2.92 2.71 -15.85
CA SER A 59 1.74 2.29 -16.62
C SER A 59 0.50 3.14 -16.35
N ASN A 60 0.43 3.81 -15.19
CA ASN A 60 -0.74 4.56 -14.73
C ASN A 60 -0.35 5.94 -14.18
N PRO A 61 0.20 6.86 -15.00
CA PRO A 61 0.77 8.14 -14.54
C PRO A 61 -0.26 9.11 -13.94
N ARG A 62 -1.55 8.82 -14.12
CA ARG A 62 -2.66 9.63 -13.57
C ARG A 62 -3.36 8.96 -12.39
N GLN A 63 -2.92 7.77 -11.97
CA GLN A 63 -3.64 7.08 -10.91
C GLN A 63 -3.52 7.82 -9.58
N LYS A 64 -4.62 7.80 -8.82
CA LYS A 64 -4.71 8.29 -7.44
C LYS A 64 -5.63 7.36 -6.64
N ALA A 65 -5.29 7.17 -5.38
CA ALA A 65 -6.13 6.52 -4.38
C ALA A 65 -6.76 7.59 -3.47
N VAL A 66 -8.07 7.49 -3.26
CA VAL A 66 -8.83 8.31 -2.31
C VAL A 66 -9.20 7.44 -1.14
N LEU A 67 -8.76 7.82 0.06
CA LEU A 67 -9.13 7.14 1.30
C LEU A 67 -10.62 7.39 1.60
N LEU A 68 -11.40 6.31 1.65
CA LEU A 68 -12.81 6.35 2.00
C LEU A 68 -13.01 6.16 3.50
N SER A 69 -12.27 5.22 4.09
CA SER A 69 -12.25 5.01 5.53
C SER A 69 -10.95 4.35 5.99
N ARG A 70 -10.60 4.57 7.26
CA ARG A 70 -9.44 3.98 7.94
C ARG A 70 -9.84 3.45 9.31
N ILE A 71 -9.40 2.22 9.61
CA ILE A 71 -9.58 1.59 10.92
C ILE A 71 -8.22 1.27 11.51
N ILE A 72 -7.98 1.68 12.76
CA ILE A 72 -6.74 1.40 13.50
C ILE A 72 -7.02 0.48 14.68
N LYS A 73 -6.22 -0.59 14.80
CA LYS A 73 -6.23 -1.49 15.96
C LYS A 73 -4.81 -1.97 16.28
N GLY A 74 -4.19 -1.38 17.30
CA GLY A 74 -2.83 -1.74 17.70
C GLY A 74 -1.83 -1.45 16.58
N SER A 75 -1.13 -2.49 16.11
CA SER A 75 -0.20 -2.44 14.97
C SER A 75 -0.87 -2.55 13.61
N ILE A 76 -2.20 -2.71 13.55
CA ILE A 76 -2.95 -2.90 12.31
C ILE A 76 -3.63 -1.60 11.85
N CYS A 77 -3.51 -1.31 10.56
CA CYS A 77 -4.30 -0.31 9.84
C CYS A 77 -5.05 -1.00 8.70
N ILE A 78 -6.31 -0.63 8.48
CA ILE A 78 -7.12 -1.10 7.37
C ILE A 78 -7.66 0.12 6.64
N ASP A 79 -7.26 0.27 5.38
CA ASP A 79 -7.68 1.35 4.50
C ASP A 79 -8.62 0.81 3.44
N HIS A 80 -9.78 1.45 3.31
CA HIS A 80 -10.68 1.27 2.19
C HIS A 80 -10.50 2.45 1.24
N GLU A 81 -10.11 2.17 0.02
CA GLU A 81 -9.66 3.16 -0.96
C GLU A 81 -10.41 3.03 -2.27
N SER A 82 -10.72 4.16 -2.90
CA SER A 82 -11.15 4.24 -4.30
C SER A 82 -9.96 4.64 -5.17
N VAL A 83 -9.54 3.78 -6.08
CA VAL A 83 -8.45 4.02 -7.02
C VAL A 83 -9.02 4.45 -8.37
N LYS A 84 -8.60 5.63 -8.83
CA LYS A 84 -9.04 6.26 -10.08
C LYS A 84 -7.84 6.57 -10.96
N GLY A 85 -8.07 6.82 -12.26
CA GLY A 85 -7.03 7.27 -13.19
C GLY A 85 -6.11 6.16 -13.71
N ARG A 86 -6.55 4.90 -13.61
CA ARG A 86 -5.89 3.77 -14.29
C ARG A 86 -6.02 3.91 -15.81
N ALA A 87 -5.06 3.36 -16.53
CA ALA A 87 -5.06 3.37 -18.00
C ALA A 87 -6.28 2.62 -18.61
N SER A 88 -6.87 1.66 -17.89
CA SER A 88 -8.11 0.99 -18.30
C SER A 88 -9.34 1.91 -18.30
N GLY A 89 -9.29 3.04 -17.61
CA GLY A 89 -10.44 3.93 -17.39
C GLY A 89 -11.40 3.45 -16.30
N GLU A 90 -11.18 2.26 -15.74
CA GLU A 90 -12.00 1.71 -14.66
C GLU A 90 -11.60 2.29 -13.31
N GLU A 91 -12.61 2.67 -12.51
CA GLU A 91 -12.44 2.92 -11.09
C GLU A 91 -12.55 1.60 -10.33
N THR A 92 -11.63 1.37 -9.40
CA THR A 92 -11.59 0.14 -8.61
C THR A 92 -11.53 0.49 -7.14
N GLU A 93 -12.28 -0.23 -6.31
CA GLU A 93 -12.10 -0.17 -4.87
C GLU A 93 -11.05 -1.18 -4.42
N ALA A 94 -10.31 -0.86 -3.36
CA ALA A 94 -9.35 -1.75 -2.73
C ALA A 94 -9.47 -1.66 -1.22
N VAL A 95 -9.27 -2.79 -0.53
CA VAL A 95 -8.99 -2.78 0.91
C VAL A 95 -7.56 -3.20 1.12
N ALA A 96 -6.74 -2.30 1.66
CA ALA A 96 -5.35 -2.54 2.01
C ALA A 96 -5.24 -2.64 3.54
N MET A 97 -4.72 -3.76 4.02
CA MET A 97 -4.45 -3.95 5.44
C MET A 97 -2.94 -3.93 5.66
N TYR A 98 -2.48 -3.20 6.67
CA TYR A 98 -1.07 -3.05 7.02
C TYR A 98 -0.83 -3.54 8.45
N GLU A 99 0.23 -4.32 8.65
CA GLU A 99 0.79 -4.60 9.97
C GLU A 99 2.13 -3.90 10.12
N ALA A 100 2.26 -3.06 11.15
CA ALA A 100 3.51 -2.37 11.46
C ALA A 100 4.32 -3.09 12.55
N GLU A 101 5.63 -3.17 12.34
CA GLU A 101 6.60 -3.71 13.28
C GLU A 101 7.87 -2.86 13.22
N ALA A 102 8.51 -2.61 14.37
CA ALA A 102 9.75 -1.83 14.47
C ALA A 102 9.73 -0.47 13.72
N GLY A 103 8.58 0.21 13.71
CA GLY A 103 8.43 1.52 13.07
C GLY A 103 8.30 1.49 11.54
N ARG A 104 8.06 0.33 10.95
CA ARG A 104 7.86 0.14 9.50
C ARG A 104 6.67 -0.76 9.22
N ILE A 105 6.10 -0.67 8.02
CA ILE A 105 5.08 -1.63 7.55
C ILE A 105 5.80 -2.93 7.18
N LYS A 106 5.45 -3.99 7.90
CA LYS A 106 6.08 -5.31 7.79
C LYS A 106 5.26 -6.27 6.92
N LYS A 107 3.94 -6.17 6.95
CA LYS A 107 3.06 -6.97 6.09
C LYS A 107 1.95 -6.13 5.51
N VAL A 108 1.53 -6.51 4.31
CA VAL A 108 0.37 -5.96 3.61
C VAL A 108 -0.51 -7.10 3.14
N TRP A 109 -1.82 -6.94 3.29
CA TRP A 109 -2.81 -7.79 2.64
C TRP A 109 -3.71 -6.95 1.76
N PHE A 110 -4.02 -7.46 0.57
CA PHE A 110 -5.00 -6.84 -0.32
C PHE A 110 -6.26 -7.70 -0.41
N VAL A 111 -7.41 -7.05 -0.26
CA VAL A 111 -8.70 -7.56 -0.73
C VAL A 111 -8.97 -6.84 -2.05
N LEU A 112 -9.00 -7.62 -3.14
CA LEU A 112 -9.24 -7.15 -4.50
C LEU A 112 -10.54 -7.75 -5.04
#